data_AF-A0AAU4RDS7-F1
#
_entry.id   AF-A0AAU4RDS7-F1
#
_cell.length_a   1.000
_cell.length_b   1.000
_cell.length_c   1.000
_cell.angle_alpha   90.00
_cell.angle_beta   90.00
_cell.angle_gamma   90.00
#
_symmetry.space_group_name_H-M   'P 1'
#
loop_
_entity.id
_entity.type
_entity.pdbx_description
1 polymer ?
#
loop_
_entity_poly.entity_id
_entity_poly.type
_entity_poly.pdbx_seq_one_letter_code
_entity_poly.pdbx_strand_id
1 'polypeptide(L)'
;MDPNHPPGIIAPHIPVDVWNRAQATGQPVVIVAPATNENAITLRRIVVPFAIAGAAVLGGWGLVAALCFLLDAAAHTFTVIAGAAGPIGVGGITLKLARNKGA
;
A
#
# COMPACT_ATOMS: atom_id res chain seq x y z
N MET A 1 -0.27 0.41 -40.01
CA MET A 1 0.52 0.20 -38.78
C MET A 1 1.16 -1.17 -38.92
N ASP A 2 2.46 -1.22 -39.15
CA ASP A 2 3.21 -2.44 -39.47
C ASP A 2 3.61 -3.16 -38.16
N PRO A 3 3.22 -4.43 -37.94
CA PRO A 3 3.46 -5.17 -36.70
C PRO A 3 4.90 -5.69 -36.54
N ASN A 4 5.80 -5.46 -37.51
CA ASN A 4 7.16 -6.02 -37.49
C ASN A 4 8.23 -5.09 -36.92
N HIS A 5 7.86 -3.93 -36.35
CA HIS A 5 8.84 -3.04 -35.71
C HIS A 5 8.97 -3.39 -34.22
N PRO A 6 10.13 -3.87 -33.75
CA PRO A 6 10.36 -4.12 -32.32
C PRO A 6 10.17 -2.81 -31.54
N PRO A 7 9.35 -2.78 -30.49
CA PRO A 7 9.18 -1.58 -29.69
C PRO A 7 10.44 -1.38 -28.85
N GLY A 8 11.28 -0.43 -29.27
CA GLY A 8 12.32 0.13 -28.41
C GLY A 8 13.68 -0.58 -28.47
N ILE A 9 14.33 -0.57 -29.63
CA ILE A 9 15.75 -0.18 -29.69
C ILE A 9 16.00 0.41 -31.09
N ILE A 10 15.69 1.69 -31.26
CA ILE A 10 16.25 2.42 -32.40
C ILE A 10 17.73 2.48 -32.08
N ALA A 11 18.56 1.72 -32.81
CA ALA A 11 20.01 1.88 -32.74
C ALA A 11 20.31 3.39 -32.78
N PRO A 12 21.21 3.92 -31.93
CA PRO A 12 21.40 5.35 -31.77
C PRO A 12 21.38 6.05 -33.13
N HIS A 13 20.37 6.91 -33.35
CA HIS A 13 20.21 7.51 -34.66
C HIS A 13 21.41 8.44 -34.89
N ILE A 14 22.31 8.04 -35.77
CA ILE A 14 23.44 8.87 -36.16
C ILE A 14 22.94 9.75 -37.30
N PRO A 15 22.93 11.09 -37.14
CA PRO A 15 22.55 11.98 -38.22
C PRO A 15 23.45 11.77 -39.45
N VAL A 16 22.85 11.61 -40.63
CA VAL A 16 23.56 11.19 -41.85
C VAL A 16 24.62 12.20 -42.28
N ASP A 17 24.37 13.49 -42.00
CA ASP A 17 25.26 14.61 -42.26
C ASP A 17 26.51 14.57 -41.37
N VAL A 18 26.35 14.20 -40.10
CA VAL A 18 27.45 14.02 -39.14
C VAL A 18 28.31 12.83 -39.56
N TRP A 19 27.68 11.72 -39.96
CA TRP A 19 28.39 10.54 -40.46
C TRP A 19 29.21 10.85 -41.73
N ASN A 20 28.57 11.47 -42.73
CA ASN A 20 29.21 11.76 -44.01
C ASN A 20 30.36 12.77 -43.86
N ARG A 21 30.20 13.77 -43.00
CA ARG A 21 31.28 14.72 -42.68
C ARG A 21 32.46 14.04 -41.99
N ALA A 22 32.18 13.17 -41.02
CA ALA A 22 33.22 12.45 -40.30
C ALA A 22 34.01 11.51 -41.22
N GLN A 23 33.34 10.82 -42.15
CA GLN A 23 33.97 10.02 -43.19
C GLN A 23 34.86 10.85 -44.12
N ALA A 24 34.39 12.02 -44.56
CA ALA A 24 35.14 12.90 -45.45
C ALA A 24 36.38 13.55 -44.79
N THR A 25 36.36 13.72 -43.47
CA THR A 25 37.40 14.45 -42.71
C THR A 25 38.31 13.56 -41.88
N GLY A 26 38.00 12.25 -41.81
CA GLY A 26 38.71 11.30 -40.95
C GLY A 26 38.52 11.56 -39.45
N GLN A 27 37.51 12.33 -39.06
CA GLN A 27 37.24 12.66 -37.66
C GLN A 27 36.58 11.47 -36.94
N PRO A 28 36.99 11.16 -35.70
CA PRO A 28 36.42 10.03 -34.95
C PRO A 28 34.97 10.32 -34.51
N VAL A 29 34.09 9.32 -34.64
CA VAL A 29 32.69 9.39 -34.17
C VAL A 29 32.52 8.51 -32.94
N VAL A 30 32.11 9.10 -31.81
CA VAL A 30 31.84 8.38 -30.57
C VAL A 30 30.33 8.15 -30.44
N ILE A 31 29.92 6.88 -30.41
CA ILE A 31 28.53 6.49 -30.23
C ILE A 31 28.32 6.16 -28.76
N VAL A 32 27.54 6.99 -28.05
CA VAL A 32 27.15 6.72 -26.66
C VAL A 32 25.73 6.16 -26.67
N ALA A 33 25.63 4.85 -26.51
CA ALA A 33 24.36 4.20 -26.23
C ALA A 33 24.15 4.16 -24.71
N PRO A 34 23.06 4.72 -24.17
CA PRO A 34 22.72 4.50 -22.77
C PRO A 34 22.43 3.02 -22.59
N ALA A 35 23.20 2.35 -21.72
CA ALA A 35 22.88 1.00 -21.29
C ALA A 35 21.62 1.06 -20.41
N THR A 36 20.45 0.86 -21.00
CA THR A 36 19.28 0.46 -20.23
C THR A 36 19.56 -0.94 -19.71
N ASN A 37 19.88 -1.07 -18.43
CA ASN A 37 19.96 -2.37 -17.78
C ASN A 37 18.57 -2.99 -17.78
N GLU A 38 18.22 -3.75 -18.82
CA GLU A 38 16.92 -4.42 -18.96
C GLU A 38 16.65 -5.39 -17.79
N ASN A 39 17.73 -5.89 -17.17
CA ASN A 39 17.71 -6.72 -15.97
C ASN A 39 17.83 -5.93 -14.63
N ALA A 40 17.91 -4.60 -14.65
CA ALA A 40 17.93 -3.84 -13.39
C ALA A 40 16.54 -3.87 -12.76
N ILE A 41 16.45 -4.53 -11.59
CA ILE A 41 15.26 -4.47 -10.76
C ILE A 41 15.06 -3.01 -10.34
N THR A 42 14.05 -2.37 -10.91
CA THR A 42 13.68 -1.00 -10.53
C THR A 42 13.36 -1.01 -9.03
N LEU A 43 14.04 -0.17 -8.24
CA LEU A 43 13.83 -0.05 -6.78
C LEU A 43 12.34 0.06 -6.41
N ARG A 44 11.56 0.73 -7.28
CA ARG A 44 10.10 0.85 -7.21
C ARG A 44 9.37 -0.51 -7.10
N ARG A 45 9.83 -1.57 -7.76
CA ARG A 45 9.23 -2.92 -7.68
C ARG A 45 9.36 -3.54 -6.28
N ILE A 46 10.34 -3.13 -5.49
CA ILE A 46 10.56 -3.64 -4.13
C ILE A 46 9.87 -2.71 -3.12
N VAL A 47 10.01 -1.40 -3.30
CA VAL A 47 9.48 -0.40 -2.34
C VAL A 47 7.96 -0.39 -2.32
N VAL A 48 7.28 -0.52 -3.47
CA VAL A 48 5.82 -0.48 -3.54
C VAL A 48 5.15 -1.59 -2.72
N PRO A 49 5.46 -2.89 -2.88
CA PRO A 49 4.81 -3.95 -2.09
C PRO A 49 5.16 -3.83 -0.60
N PHE A 50 6.37 -3.40 -0.26
CA PHE A 50 6.74 -3.18 1.14
C PHE A 50 5.96 -2.02 1.78
N ALA A 51 5.76 -0.93 1.05
CA ALA A 51 4.92 0.19 1.51
C ALA A 51 3.47 -0.23 1.72
N ILE A 52 2.91 -1.06 0.82
CA ILE A 52 1.55 -1.59 0.97
C ILE A 52 1.45 -2.51 2.19
N ALA A 53 2.41 -3.43 2.36
CA ALA A 53 2.45 -4.32 3.50
C ALA A 53 2.57 -3.54 4.82
N GLY A 54 3.45 -2.55 4.88
CA GLY A 54 3.61 -1.67 6.04
C GLY A 54 2.34 -0.89 6.37
N ALA A 55 1.69 -0.29 5.36
CA ALA A 55 0.45 0.45 5.55
C ALA A 55 -0.70 -0.45 6.05
N ALA A 56 -0.81 -1.68 5.54
CA ALA A 56 -1.83 -2.62 5.97
C ALA A 56 -1.63 -3.06 7.44
N VAL A 57 -0.38 -3.33 7.85
CA VAL A 57 -0.06 -3.73 9.22
C VAL A 57 -0.32 -2.58 10.20
N LEU A 58 0.18 -1.39 9.89
CA LEU A 58 -0.02 -0.21 10.75
C LEU A 58 -1.51 0.18 10.83
N GLY A 59 -2.22 0.14 9.70
CA GLY A 59 -3.66 0.39 9.67
C GLY A 59 -4.45 -0.65 10.46
N GLY A 60 -4.14 -1.94 10.29
CA GLY A 60 -4.80 -3.04 11.00
C GLY A 60 -4.61 -2.97 12.52
N TRP A 61 -3.37 -2.77 12.97
CA TRP A 61 -3.08 -2.58 14.41
C TRP A 61 -3.70 -1.31 14.96
N GLY A 62 -3.73 -0.22 14.19
CA GLY A 62 -4.41 1.02 14.58
C GLY A 62 -5.91 0.82 14.78
N LEU A 63 -6.56 0.04 13.91
CA LEU A 63 -7.99 -0.28 14.01
C LEU A 63 -8.29 -1.15 15.22
N VAL A 64 -7.45 -2.16 15.50
CA VAL A 64 -7.55 -2.99 16.71
C VAL A 64 -7.35 -2.15 17.97
N ALA A 65 -6.34 -1.28 18.00
CA ALA A 65 -6.10 -0.39 19.12
C ALA A 65 -7.27 0.58 19.36
N ALA A 66 -7.81 1.17 18.29
CA ALA A 66 -8.99 2.04 18.37
C ALA A 66 -10.23 1.29 18.87
N LEU A 67 -10.43 0.04 18.43
CA LEU A 67 -11.53 -0.80 18.90
C LEU A 67 -11.37 -1.14 20.39
N CYS A 68 -10.17 -1.55 20.82
CA CYS A 68 -9.87 -1.79 22.23
C CYS A 68 -10.08 -0.53 23.08
N PHE A 69 -9.63 0.63 22.60
CA PHE A 69 -9.83 1.90 23.30
C PHE A 69 -11.31 2.26 23.44
N LEU A 70 -12.10 2.08 22.38
CA LEU A 70 -13.54 2.32 22.41
C LEU A 70 -14.24 1.37 23.40
N LEU A 71 -13.86 0.10 23.41
CA LEU A 71 -14.40 -0.89 24.35
C LEU A 71 -13.99 -0.62 25.79
N ASP A 72 -12.76 -0.19 26.05
CA ASP A 72 -12.28 0.19 27.38
C ASP A 72 -13.04 1.40 27.92
N ALA A 73 -13.19 2.45 27.09
CA ALA A 73 -14.00 3.62 27.42
C ALA A 73 -15.47 3.24 27.68
N ALA A 74 -16.05 2.37 26.84
CA ALA A 74 -17.41 1.88 27.02
C ALA A 74 -17.55 1.07 28.32
N ALA A 75 -16.60 0.18 28.62
CA ALA A 75 -16.59 -0.61 29.85
C ALA A 75 -16.47 0.29 31.09
N HIS A 76 -15.64 1.32 31.05
CA HIS A 76 -15.51 2.30 32.14
C HIS A 76 -16.81 3.07 32.38
N THR A 77 -17.51 3.47 31.32
CA THR A 77 -18.84 4.11 31.48
C THR A 77 -19.89 3.11 31.97
N PHE A 78 -19.85 1.87 31.50
CA PHE A 78 -20.78 0.82 31.93
C PHE A 78 -20.58 0.45 33.40
N THR A 79 -19.34 0.35 33.88
CA THR A 79 -19.07 0.08 35.31
C THR A 79 -19.46 1.28 36.19
N VAL A 80 -19.28 2.51 35.72
CA VAL A 80 -19.77 3.70 36.43
C VAL A 80 -21.31 3.73 36.47
N ILE A 81 -21.99 3.41 35.38
CA ILE A 81 -23.46 3.36 35.32
C ILE A 81 -24.01 2.19 36.15
N ALA A 82 -23.42 1.00 36.06
CA ALA A 82 -23.80 -0.17 36.85
C ALA A 82 -23.49 -0.01 38.35
N GLY A 83 -22.39 0.67 38.69
CA GLY A 83 -22.02 1.00 40.07
C GLY A 83 -22.87 2.12 40.67
N ALA A 84 -23.24 3.12 39.87
CA ALA A 84 -24.09 4.22 40.32
C ALA A 84 -25.58 3.85 40.43
N ALA A 85 -26.02 2.79 39.75
CA ALA A 85 -27.45 2.60 39.54
C ALA A 85 -27.96 1.17 39.84
N GLY A 86 -27.12 0.28 40.40
CA GLY A 86 -27.52 -1.10 40.69
C GLY A 86 -27.80 -1.89 39.40
N PRO A 87 -28.42 -3.09 39.42
CA PRO A 87 -28.64 -3.88 38.21
C PRO A 87 -29.59 -3.13 37.26
N ILE A 88 -29.01 -2.39 36.32
CA ILE A 88 -29.74 -1.50 35.40
C ILE A 88 -30.39 -2.30 34.29
N GLY A 89 -31.69 -2.51 34.46
CA GLY A 89 -32.61 -2.67 33.34
C GLY A 89 -32.79 -1.31 32.66
N VAL A 90 -32.32 -1.18 31.43
CA VAL A 90 -32.66 -0.03 30.57
C VAL A 90 -33.96 -0.36 29.84
N GLY A 91 -35.00 0.47 30.02
CA GLY A 91 -36.20 0.45 29.18
C GLY A 91 -37.29 -0.56 29.54
N GLY A 92 -37.46 -0.91 30.82
CA GLY A 92 -38.58 -1.77 31.26
C GLY A 92 -38.44 -3.26 30.91
N ILE A 93 -37.37 -3.65 30.20
CA ILE A 93 -37.03 -5.04 29.93
C ILE A 93 -36.10 -5.51 31.05
N THR A 94 -36.66 -5.77 32.23
CA THR A 94 -35.97 -6.53 33.26
C THR A 94 -35.82 -7.95 32.74
N LEU A 95 -34.63 -8.32 32.24
CA LEU A 95 -34.26 -9.73 32.06
C LEU A 95 -34.27 -10.38 33.46
N LYS A 96 -35.44 -10.86 33.87
CA LYS A 96 -35.58 -11.85 34.94
C LYS A 96 -34.98 -13.16 34.44
N LEU A 97 -33.65 -13.25 34.39
CA LEU A 97 -32.94 -14.54 34.39
C LEU A 97 -32.80 -15.04 35.83
N ALA A 98 -33.93 -15.18 36.51
CA ALA A 98 -34.06 -16.03 37.68
C ALA A 98 -35.35 -16.85 37.51
N ARG A 99 -35.43 -17.63 36.43
CA ARG A 99 -36.33 -18.78 36.40
C ARG A 99 -35.72 -19.81 37.35
N ASN A 100 -36.27 -19.90 38.56
CA ASN A 100 -35.99 -20.99 39.48
C ASN A 100 -36.42 -22.30 38.79
N LYS A 101 -35.50 -23.27 38.72
CA LYS A 101 -35.80 -24.65 38.36
C LYS A 101 -36.29 -25.32 39.65
N GLY A 102 -37.61 -25.39 39.81
CA GLY A 102 -38.27 -26.10 40.91
C GLY A 102 -39.09 -25.18 41.80
N ALA A 103 -40.36 -24.99 41.43
CA ALA A 103 -41.50 -24.74 42.31
C ALA A 103 -42.76 -25.12 41.53
#